data_AF-A0A7D9DZ38-F1
#
_entry.id   AF-A0A7D9DZ38-F1
#
_cell.length_a   1.000
_cell.length_b   1.000
_cell.length_c   1.000
_cell.angle_alpha   90.00
_cell.angle_beta   90.00
_cell.angle_gamma   90.00
#
_symmetry.space_group_name_H-M   'P 1'
#
loop_
_entity.id
_entity.type
_entity.pdbx_description
1 polymer ?
#
loop_
_entity_poly.entity_id
_entity_poly.type
_entity_poly.pdbx_seq_one_letter_code
_entity_poly.pdbx_strand_id
1 'polypeptide(L)'
;MDLETGKKSLETKLTLLQLNVKRTEVTLQSEQPNAIERHCKALKAVIAAVDDSRRTVEEQKIIEKESLDDIGEWNIEINAKLAEADNEVKRMKEWVMTTLQKL
;
A
#
# COMPACT_ATOMS: atom_id res chain seq x y z
N MET A 1 2.47 -21.86 3.46
CA MET A 1 2.97 -21.19 2.25
C MET A 1 4.47 -21.10 2.41
N ASP A 2 5.26 -21.61 1.46
CA ASP A 2 6.72 -21.47 1.50
C ASP A 2 7.15 -20.01 1.21
N LEU A 3 8.40 -19.69 1.55
CA LEU A 3 8.95 -18.33 1.42
C LEU A 3 8.87 -17.80 -0.01
N GLU A 4 9.17 -18.64 -1.01
CA GLU A 4 9.18 -18.23 -2.41
C GLU A 4 7.77 -17.86 -2.91
N THR A 5 6.77 -18.66 -2.55
CA THR A 5 5.36 -18.37 -2.83
C THR A 5 4.92 -17.10 -2.08
N GLY A 6 5.37 -16.92 -0.84
CA GLY A 6 5.13 -15.70 -0.06
C GLY A 6 5.70 -14.44 -0.75
N LYS A 7 6.96 -14.51 -1.21
CA LYS A 7 7.65 -13.42 -1.92
C LYS A 7 6.91 -13.02 -3.19
N LYS A 8 6.54 -13.98 -4.05
CA LYS A 8 5.74 -13.71 -5.26
C LYS A 8 4.39 -13.06 -4.96
N SER A 9 3.73 -13.53 -3.90
CA SER A 9 2.45 -12.99 -3.44
C SER A 9 2.59 -11.54 -2.97
N LEU A 10 3.68 -11.21 -2.27
CA LEU A 10 4.01 -9.86 -1.84
C LEU A 10 4.37 -8.96 -3.04
N GLU A 11 5.21 -9.41 -3.96
CA GLU A 11 5.60 -8.67 -5.17
C GLU A 11 4.37 -8.30 -6.03
N THR A 12 3.43 -9.24 -6.17
CA THR A 12 2.17 -8.99 -6.87
C THR A 12 1.39 -7.85 -6.19
N LYS A 13 1.29 -7.87 -4.86
CA LYS A 13 0.57 -6.83 -4.12
C LYS A 13 1.31 -5.49 -4.13
N LEU A 14 2.64 -5.48 -4.08
CA LEU A 14 3.45 -4.27 -4.24
C LEU A 14 3.27 -3.65 -5.63
N THR A 15 3.17 -4.49 -6.66
CA THR A 15 2.84 -4.04 -8.03
C THR A 15 1.46 -3.40 -8.06
N LEU A 16 0.45 -4.03 -7.44
CA LEU A 16 -0.89 -3.45 -7.31
C LEU A 16 -0.88 -2.13 -6.54
N LEU A 17 -0.09 -2.02 -5.46
CA LEU A 17 0.07 -0.79 -4.68
C LEU A 17 0.59 0.34 -5.57
N GLN A 18 1.69 0.10 -6.29
CA GLN A 18 2.28 1.09 -7.20
C GLN A 18 1.31 1.54 -8.29
N LEU A 19 0.54 0.60 -8.87
CA LEU A 19 -0.48 0.94 -9.88
C LEU A 19 -1.59 1.81 -9.29
N ASN A 20 -2.02 1.56 -8.05
CA ASN A 20 -3.05 2.39 -7.40
C ASN A 20 -2.52 3.77 -7.02
N VAL A 21 -1.29 3.87 -6.50
CA VAL A 21 -0.61 5.15 -6.23
C VAL A 21 -0.54 6.00 -7.50
N LYS A 22 -0.06 5.43 -8.61
CA LYS A 22 -0.01 6.15 -9.91
C LYS A 22 -1.38 6.61 -10.39
N ARG A 23 -2.44 5.85 -10.12
CA ARG A 23 -3.83 6.17 -10.52
C ARG A 23 -4.45 7.27 -9.65
N THR A 24 -3.90 7.55 -8.47
CA THR A 24 -4.44 8.56 -7.56
C THR A 24 -4.49 9.94 -8.22
N GLU A 25 -3.44 10.34 -8.93
CA GLU A 25 -3.39 11.64 -9.61
C GLU A 25 -4.52 11.80 -10.65
N VAL A 26 -4.67 10.80 -11.53
CA VAL A 26 -5.74 10.79 -12.54
C VAL A 26 -7.13 10.80 -11.89
N THR A 27 -7.29 10.13 -10.75
CA THR A 27 -8.57 10.09 -10.03
C THR A 27 -8.90 11.44 -9.40
N LEU A 28 -7.91 12.13 -8.82
CA LEU A 28 -8.08 13.48 -8.27
C LEU A 28 -8.46 14.48 -9.36
N GLN A 29 -7.85 14.39 -10.53
CA GLN A 29 -8.15 15.25 -11.70
C GLN A 29 -9.57 15.08 -12.24
N SER A 30 -10.25 13.97 -11.94
CA SER A 30 -11.67 13.81 -12.33
C SER A 30 -12.60 14.74 -11.57
N GLU A 31 -12.15 15.26 -10.41
CA GLU A 31 -12.94 16.08 -9.48
C GLU A 31 -14.29 15.47 -9.08
N GLN A 32 -14.43 14.14 -9.19
CA GLN A 32 -15.63 13.41 -8.82
C GLN A 32 -15.51 12.85 -7.39
N PRO A 33 -16.18 13.42 -6.38
CA PRO A 33 -16.00 13.02 -4.98
C PRO A 33 -16.22 11.53 -4.75
N ASN A 34 -17.26 10.96 -5.36
CA ASN A 34 -17.58 9.53 -5.26
C ASN A 34 -16.50 8.63 -5.89
N ALA A 35 -15.84 9.07 -6.97
CA ALA A 35 -14.76 8.30 -7.58
C ALA A 35 -13.51 8.32 -6.69
N ILE A 36 -13.20 9.47 -6.12
CA ILE A 36 -12.07 9.68 -5.20
C ILE A 36 -12.28 8.88 -3.91
N GLU A 37 -13.49 8.86 -3.34
CA GLU A 37 -13.79 8.06 -2.15
C GLU A 37 -13.65 6.55 -2.41
N ARG A 38 -14.17 6.06 -3.54
CA ARG A 38 -14.01 4.65 -3.94
C ARG A 38 -12.53 4.29 -4.13
N HIS A 39 -11.74 5.15 -4.78
CA HIS A 39 -10.30 4.92 -4.96
C HIS A 39 -9.54 4.95 -3.64
N CYS A 40 -9.88 5.88 -2.74
CA CYS A 40 -9.34 5.94 -1.38
C CYS A 40 -9.61 4.64 -0.60
N LYS A 41 -10.84 4.10 -0.68
CA LYS A 41 -11.18 2.81 -0.08
C LYS A 41 -10.38 1.66 -0.68
N ALA A 42 -10.22 1.64 -2.00
CA ALA A 42 -9.46 0.61 -2.71
C ALA A 42 -7.97 0.65 -2.31
N LEU A 43 -7.35 1.83 -2.30
CA LEU A 43 -5.94 1.99 -1.93
C LEU A 43 -5.68 1.53 -0.49
N LYS A 44 -6.54 1.88 0.47
CA LYS A 44 -6.45 1.36 1.85
C LYS A 44 -6.51 -0.17 1.93
N ALA A 45 -7.38 -0.79 1.13
CA ALA A 45 -7.47 -2.25 1.08
C ALA A 45 -6.19 -2.89 0.51
N VAL A 46 -5.57 -2.26 -0.49
CA VAL A 46 -4.29 -2.72 -1.04
C VAL A 46 -3.15 -2.54 -0.04
N ILE A 47 -3.09 -1.42 0.69
CA ILE A 47 -2.12 -1.16 1.77
C ILE A 47 -2.21 -2.27 2.82
N ALA A 48 -3.41 -2.57 3.33
CA ALA A 48 -3.62 -3.63 4.31
C ALA A 48 -3.18 -5.00 3.77
N ALA A 49 -3.53 -5.32 2.52
CA ALA A 49 -3.14 -6.58 1.91
C ALA A 49 -1.62 -6.71 1.73
N VAL A 50 -0.91 -5.63 1.41
CA VAL A 50 0.56 -5.61 1.34
C VAL A 50 1.16 -5.85 2.72
N ASP A 51 0.68 -5.16 3.75
CA ASP A 51 1.20 -5.31 5.13
C ASP A 51 0.98 -6.73 5.67
N ASP A 52 -0.20 -7.33 5.44
CA ASP A 52 -0.46 -8.72 5.83
C ASP A 52 0.46 -9.71 5.10
N SER A 53 0.67 -9.48 3.80
CA SER A 53 1.56 -10.32 2.99
C SER A 53 3.02 -10.14 3.39
N ARG A 54 3.44 -8.93 3.79
CA ARG A 54 4.76 -8.63 4.36
C ARG A 54 4.95 -9.41 5.65
N ARG A 55 4.01 -9.33 6.61
CA ARG A 55 4.09 -10.09 7.87
C ARG A 55 4.21 -11.60 7.63
N THR A 56 3.51 -12.13 6.64
CA THR A 56 3.60 -13.55 6.30
C THR A 56 4.97 -13.92 5.75
N VAL A 57 5.57 -13.08 4.89
CA VAL A 57 6.93 -13.29 4.38
C VAL A 57 7.96 -13.15 5.50
N GLU A 58 7.79 -12.16 6.37
CA GLU A 58 8.62 -11.95 7.57
C GLU A 58 8.65 -13.18 8.46
N GLU A 59 7.47 -13.76 8.76
CA GLU A 59 7.35 -15.00 9.53
C GLU A 59 8.13 -16.16 8.88
N GLN A 60 8.03 -16.32 7.55
CA GLN A 60 8.78 -17.36 6.84
C GLN A 60 10.30 -17.12 6.86
N LYS A 61 10.76 -15.87 6.70
CA LYS A 61 12.19 -15.51 6.82
C LYS A 61 12.74 -15.86 8.22
N ILE A 62 11.95 -15.64 9.27
CA ILE A 62 12.29 -16.03 10.64
C ILE A 62 12.37 -17.56 10.78
N ILE A 63 11.41 -18.31 10.22
CA ILE A 63 11.42 -19.78 10.21
C ILE A 63 12.68 -20.32 9.52
N GLU A 64 13.08 -19.70 8.41
CA GLU A 64 14.28 -20.05 7.65
C GLU A 64 15.59 -19.56 8.30
N LYS A 65 15.51 -18.87 9.44
CA LYS A 65 16.65 -18.34 10.20
C LYS A 65 17.51 -17.37 9.39
N GLU A 66 16.89 -16.57 8.52
CA GLU A 66 17.55 -15.40 7.94
C GLU A 66 17.99 -14.44 9.06
N SER A 67 19.00 -13.61 8.79
CA SER A 67 19.51 -12.64 9.76
C SER A 67 18.44 -11.62 10.14
N LEU A 68 18.40 -11.24 11.43
CA LEU A 68 17.50 -10.17 11.88
C LEU A 68 17.84 -8.82 11.25
N ASP A 69 19.11 -8.58 10.92
CA ASP A 69 19.55 -7.36 10.24
C ASP A 69 19.01 -7.32 8.81
N ASP A 70 19.13 -8.44 8.06
CA ASP A 70 18.61 -8.56 6.69
C ASP A 70 17.07 -8.42 6.66
N ILE A 71 16.37 -9.01 7.64
CA ILE A 71 14.92 -8.87 7.81
C ILE A 71 14.56 -7.41 8.12
N GLY A 72 15.36 -6.74 8.96
CA GLY A 72 15.19 -5.34 9.31
C GLY A 72 15.31 -4.41 8.11
N GLU A 73 16.38 -4.55 7.33
CA GLU A 73 16.61 -3.76 6.10
C GLU A 73 15.48 -3.97 5.09
N TRP A 74 15.11 -5.23 4.84
CA TRP A 74 14.02 -5.58 3.95
C TRP A 74 12.67 -4.98 4.39
N ASN A 75 12.37 -4.98 5.69
CA ASN A 75 11.16 -4.37 6.22
C ASN A 75 11.13 -2.84 6.03
N ILE A 76 12.28 -2.17 6.19
CA ILE A 76 12.40 -0.71 5.98
C ILE A 76 11.99 -0.34 4.55
N GLU A 77 12.46 -1.08 3.55
CA GLU A 77 12.13 -0.83 2.15
C GLU A 77 10.62 -0.95 1.86
N ILE A 78 9.96 -1.94 2.44
CA ILE A 78 8.51 -2.14 2.25
C ILE A 78 7.71 -1.06 2.99
N ASN A 79 8.11 -0.74 4.22
CA ASN A 79 7.46 0.30 5.02
C ASN A 79 7.55 1.68 4.35
N ALA A 80 8.63 1.98 3.64
CA ALA A 80 8.72 3.21 2.85
C ALA A 80 7.65 3.28 1.74
N LYS A 81 7.39 2.17 1.04
CA LYS A 81 6.35 2.08 0.00
C LYS A 81 4.93 2.20 0.59
N LEU A 82 4.70 1.62 1.77
CA LEU A 82 3.43 1.75 2.48
C LEU A 82 3.20 3.20 2.92
N ALA A 83 4.23 3.87 3.45
CA ALA A 83 4.15 5.27 3.87
C ALA A 83 3.85 6.23 2.70
N GLU A 84 4.42 5.99 1.51
CA GLU A 84 4.07 6.72 0.29
C GLU A 84 2.58 6.58 -0.04
N ALA A 85 2.06 5.35 0.00
CA ALA A 85 0.65 5.09 -0.27
C ALA A 85 -0.29 5.69 0.77
N ASP A 86 0.09 5.69 2.05
CA ASP A 86 -0.66 6.35 3.12
C ASP A 86 -0.73 7.87 2.92
N ASN A 87 0.33 8.49 2.42
CA ASN A 87 0.33 9.91 2.06
C ASN A 87 -0.65 10.21 0.92
N GLU A 88 -0.77 9.34 -0.08
CA GLU A 88 -1.79 9.48 -1.13
C GLU A 88 -3.22 9.31 -0.60
N VAL A 89 -3.44 8.39 0.35
CA VAL A 89 -4.71 8.27 1.07
C VAL A 89 -5.05 9.56 1.82
N LYS A 90 -4.06 10.15 2.50
CA LYS A 90 -4.22 11.44 3.21
C LYS A 90 -4.59 12.55 2.22
N ARG A 91 -3.85 12.69 1.11
CA ARG A 91 -4.11 13.67 0.06
C ARG A 91 -5.52 13.58 -0.50
N MET A 92 -6.02 12.37 -0.78
CA MET A 92 -7.39 12.17 -1.26
C MET A 92 -8.45 12.56 -0.23
N LYS A 93 -8.24 12.26 1.06
CA LYS A 93 -9.16 12.67 2.13
C LYS A 93 -9.21 14.18 2.27
N GLU A 94 -8.06 14.84 2.24
CA GLU A 94 -7.96 16.31 2.32
C GLU A 94 -8.67 16.98 1.14
N TRP A 95 -8.52 16.42 -0.07
CA TRP A 95 -9.24 16.89 -1.25
C TRP A 95 -10.76 16.81 -1.04
N VAL A 96 -11.28 15.66 -0.60
CA VAL A 96 -12.73 15.47 -0.38
C VAL A 96 -13.26 16.44 0.68
N MET A 97 -12.55 16.59 1.80
CA MET A 97 -12.95 17.51 2.87
C MET A 97 -12.99 18.97 2.38
N THR A 98 -11.98 19.41 1.63
CA THR A 98 -11.89 20.80 1.15
C THR A 98 -12.93 21.10 0.08
N THR A 99 -13.22 20.15 -0.81
CA THR A 99 -14.21 20.34 -1.88
C THR A 99 -15.63 20.34 -1.34
N LEU A 100 -15.95 19.49 -0.36
CA LEU A 100 -17.28 19.44 0.25
C LEU A 100 -17.61 20.66 1.12
N GLN A 101 -16.61 21.32 1.72
CA GLN A 101 -16.81 22.56 2.49
C GLN A 101 -17.08 23.80 1.61
N LYS A 102 -16.86 23.70 0.30
CA LYS A 102 -17.07 24.80 -0.66
C LYS A 102 -18.45 24.75 -1.34
N LEU A 103 -19.24 23.71 -1.10
CA LEU A 103 -20.62 23.54 -1.58
C LEU A 103 -21.61 23.99 -0.49
#